data_AF-A0A2G8KDJ2-F1
#
_entry.id   AF-A0A2G8KDJ2-F1
#
_cell.length_a   1.000
_cell.length_b   1.000
_cell.length_c   1.000
_cell.angle_alpha   90.00
_cell.angle_beta   90.00
_cell.angle_gamma   90.00
#
_symmetry.space_group_name_H-M   'P 1'
#
loop_
_entity.id
_entity.type
_entity.pdbx_description
1 polymer ?
#
loop_
_entity_poly.entity_id
_entity_poly.type
_entity_poly.pdbx_seq_one_letter_code
_entity_poly.pdbx_strand_id
1 'polypeptide(L)'
;MWGILFFANHLVLIWAWAVARMLESYDVHSGYEFPFNPLHLIPFYAGTRFHDFHHKNFHGNYSSTFTWWDKLFGTDVQYKQFIEKQQVDKEK
;
A
#
# COMPACT_ATOMS: atom_id res chain seq x y z
N MET A 1 -5.69 -11.05 -6.61
CA MET A 1 -6.24 -11.71 -7.82
C MET A 1 -7.63 -12.32 -7.61
N TRP A 2 -8.00 -12.71 -6.39
CA TRP A 2 -9.30 -13.34 -6.07
C TRP A 2 -10.55 -12.50 -6.39
N GLY A 3 -10.45 -11.16 -6.37
CA GLY A 3 -11.60 -10.28 -6.60
C GLY A 3 -12.30 -10.49 -7.96
N ILE A 4 -11.51 -10.72 -9.02
CA ILE A 4 -12.05 -10.98 -10.38
C ILE A 4 -12.83 -12.28 -10.39
N LEU A 5 -12.28 -13.33 -9.77
CA LEU A 5 -12.84 -14.68 -9.80
C LEU A 5 -14.18 -14.79 -9.06
N PHE A 6 -14.40 -13.98 -8.03
CA PHE A 6 -15.60 -14.07 -7.20
C PHE A 6 -16.65 -12.98 -7.49
N PHE A 7 -16.22 -11.80 -7.94
CA PHE A 7 -17.10 -10.62 -7.97
C PHE A 7 -17.24 -9.98 -9.36
N ALA A 8 -16.47 -10.41 -10.36
CA ALA A 8 -16.47 -9.78 -11.68
C ALA A 8 -17.19 -10.62 -12.75
N ASN A 9 -18.40 -11.09 -12.43
CA ASN A 9 -19.21 -11.94 -13.33
C ASN A 9 -19.86 -11.19 -14.51
N HIS A 10 -19.78 -9.86 -14.51
CA HIS A 10 -20.29 -8.99 -15.57
C HIS A 10 -19.17 -8.08 -16.06
N LEU A 11 -19.17 -7.75 -17.36
CA LEU A 11 -18.14 -6.92 -17.96
C LEU A 11 -17.95 -5.57 -17.24
N VAL A 12 -19.05 -4.95 -16.82
CA VAL A 12 -19.00 -3.68 -16.05
C VAL A 12 -18.25 -3.84 -14.72
N LEU A 13 -18.40 -4.97 -14.03
CA LEU A 13 -17.71 -5.25 -12.77
C LEU A 13 -16.22 -5.53 -12.99
N ILE A 14 -15.86 -6.17 -14.11
CA ILE A 14 -14.46 -6.35 -14.51
C ILE A 14 -13.79 -4.98 -14.72
N TRP A 15 -14.42 -4.08 -15.48
CA TRP A 15 -13.88 -2.75 -15.72
C TRP A 15 -13.81 -1.91 -14.45
N ALA A 16 -14.85 -1.93 -13.62
CA ALA A 16 -14.83 -1.24 -12.33
C ALA A 16 -13.68 -1.75 -11.44
N TRP A 17 -13.48 -3.06 -11.38
CA TRP A 17 -12.37 -3.66 -10.65
C TRP A 17 -11.01 -3.24 -11.24
N ALA A 18 -10.85 -3.29 -12.57
CA ALA A 18 -9.61 -2.89 -13.24
C ALA A 18 -9.26 -1.43 -12.95
N VAL A 19 -10.23 -0.51 -13.03
CA VAL A 19 -10.03 0.90 -12.69
C VAL A 19 -9.60 1.05 -11.24
N ALA A 20 -10.28 0.38 -10.29
CA ALA A 20 -9.89 0.42 -8.88
C ALA A 20 -8.46 -0.08 -8.65
N ARG A 21 -8.06 -1.17 -9.30
CA ARG A 21 -6.70 -1.72 -9.25
C ARG A 21 -5.66 -0.77 -9.84
N MET A 22 -5.99 -0.10 -10.94
CA MET A 22 -5.12 0.88 -11.58
C MET A 22 -4.93 2.10 -10.69
N LEU A 23 -6.02 2.64 -10.11
CA LEU A 23 -5.94 3.78 -9.19
C LEU A 23 -5.02 3.49 -8.00
N GLU A 24 -5.18 2.33 -7.36
CA GLU A 24 -4.29 1.91 -6.27
C GLU A 24 -2.83 1.80 -6.73
N SER A 25 -2.61 1.20 -7.91
CA SER A 25 -1.26 1.00 -8.44
C SER A 25 -0.58 2.32 -8.78
N TYR A 26 -1.31 3.27 -9.35
CA TYR A 26 -0.80 4.62 -9.58
C TYR A 26 -0.44 5.30 -8.28
N ASP A 27 -1.32 5.25 -7.29
CA ASP A 27 -1.08 5.92 -6.01
C ASP A 27 0.21 5.42 -5.35
N VAL A 28 0.34 4.11 -5.11
CA VAL A 28 1.50 3.53 -4.39
C VAL A 28 2.82 3.60 -5.15
N HIS A 29 2.82 3.84 -6.46
CA HIS A 29 4.05 3.94 -7.29
C HIS A 29 4.29 5.35 -7.84
N SER A 30 3.42 6.32 -7.55
CA SER A 30 3.57 7.68 -8.09
C SER A 30 4.77 8.42 -7.50
N GLY A 31 5.25 7.99 -6.33
CA GLY A 31 6.24 8.72 -5.53
C GLY A 31 5.67 9.96 -4.82
N TYR A 32 4.36 10.24 -4.96
CA TYR A 32 3.70 11.37 -4.33
C TYR A 32 2.76 10.90 -3.20
N GLU A 33 2.77 11.61 -2.07
CA GLU A 33 1.76 11.50 -1.04
C GLU A 33 0.93 12.78 -1.02
N PHE A 34 -0.32 12.70 -1.50
CA PHE A 34 -1.23 13.83 -1.51
C PHE A 34 -1.88 14.01 -0.12
N PRO A 35 -2.02 15.25 0.38
CA PRO A 35 -2.61 15.52 1.69
C PRO A 35 -4.09 15.10 1.79
N PHE A 36 -4.80 14.99 0.66
CA PHE A 36 -6.21 14.60 0.58
C PHE A 36 -6.42 13.36 -0.29
N ASN A 37 -5.57 12.35 -0.13
CA ASN A 37 -5.73 11.10 -0.86
C ASN A 37 -6.88 10.26 -0.27
N PRO A 38 -7.98 10.03 -1.03
CA PRO A 38 -9.13 9.27 -0.54
C PRO A 38 -8.81 7.80 -0.26
N LEU A 39 -7.73 7.24 -0.83
CA LEU A 39 -7.34 5.85 -0.58
C LEU A 39 -6.87 5.62 0.86
N HIS A 40 -6.40 6.64 1.56
CA HIS A 40 -6.06 6.54 2.98
C HIS A 40 -7.29 6.38 3.90
N LEU A 41 -8.51 6.55 3.37
CA LEU A 41 -9.74 6.18 4.10
C LEU A 41 -9.96 4.67 4.16
N ILE A 42 -9.28 3.91 3.30
CA ILE A 42 -9.35 2.44 3.30
C ILE A 42 -8.52 1.94 4.49
N PRO A 43 -9.11 1.16 5.42
CA PRO A 43 -8.37 0.60 6.54
C PRO A 43 -7.18 -0.23 6.06
N PHE A 44 -6.04 -0.07 6.74
CA PHE A 44 -4.80 -0.82 6.48
C PHE A 44 -4.13 -0.54 5.12
N TYR A 45 -4.52 0.55 4.46
CA TYR A 45 -3.82 1.06 3.30
C TYR A 45 -2.47 1.69 3.69
N ALA A 46 -1.41 1.27 3.01
CA ALA A 46 -0.03 1.62 3.35
C ALA A 46 0.47 2.89 2.66
N GLY A 47 -0.09 3.19 1.47
CA GLY A 47 0.33 4.29 0.61
C GLY A 47 1.74 4.14 0.03
N THR A 48 2.22 5.22 -0.58
CA THR A 48 3.45 5.30 -1.36
C THR A 48 4.70 4.98 -0.53
N ARG A 49 4.88 5.59 0.64
CA ARG A 49 6.12 5.43 1.44
C ARG A 49 6.38 3.99 1.87
N PHE A 50 5.33 3.23 2.19
CA PHE A 50 5.46 1.83 2.57
C PHE A 50 5.93 0.99 1.38
N HIS A 51 5.40 1.27 0.19
CA HIS A 51 5.74 0.57 -1.03
C HIS A 51 7.13 0.97 -1.58
N ASP A 52 7.50 2.25 -1.49
CA ASP A 52 8.86 2.70 -1.82
C ASP A 52 9.91 2.06 -0.92
N PHE A 53 9.60 1.87 0.37
CA PHE A 53 10.49 1.15 1.26
C PHE A 53 10.62 -0.32 0.86
N HIS A 54 9.54 -0.97 0.40
CA HIS A 54 9.62 -2.30 -0.18
C HIS A 54 10.61 -2.35 -1.36
N HIS A 55 10.54 -1.39 -2.29
CA HIS A 55 11.50 -1.32 -3.41
C HIS A 55 12.93 -0.95 -3.00
N LYS A 56 13.12 -0.34 -1.82
CA LYS A 56 14.45 -0.05 -1.29
C LYS A 56 15.08 -1.27 -0.60
N ASN A 57 14.26 -2.01 0.15
CA ASN A 57 14.72 -3.05 1.07
C ASN A 57 14.54 -4.47 0.51
N PHE A 58 13.59 -4.67 -0.41
CA PHE A 58 13.21 -5.93 -1.08
C PHE A 58 12.82 -7.10 -0.15
N HIS A 59 12.85 -6.91 1.17
CA HIS A 59 12.60 -7.94 2.16
C HIS A 59 11.60 -7.48 3.22
N GLY A 60 10.31 -7.67 2.94
CA GLY A 60 9.20 -7.24 3.80
C GLY A 60 8.28 -6.27 3.08
N ASN A 61 7.30 -5.71 3.80
CA ASN A 61 6.34 -4.73 3.27
C ASN A 61 5.62 -5.24 1.99
N TYR A 62 5.12 -6.47 2.04
CA TYR A 62 4.59 -7.16 0.88
C TYR A 62 3.17 -6.74 0.50
N SER A 63 2.40 -6.20 1.44
CA SER A 63 1.01 -5.78 1.21
C SER A 63 0.84 -4.27 1.23
N SER A 64 0.35 -3.71 0.13
CA SER A 64 0.03 -2.29 0.00
C SER A 64 -1.33 -1.89 0.58
N THR A 65 -2.30 -2.81 0.67
CA THR A 65 -3.69 -2.51 1.08
C THR A 65 -4.17 -3.35 2.25
N PHE A 66 -3.50 -4.48 2.51
CA PHE A 66 -3.79 -5.37 3.60
C PHE A 66 -2.55 -5.52 4.49
N THR A 67 -2.00 -4.38 4.93
CA THR A 67 -0.78 -4.30 5.77
C THR A 67 -0.89 -5.08 7.09
N TRP A 68 -2.10 -5.39 7.56
CA TRP A 68 -2.30 -6.28 8.70
C TRP A 68 -1.66 -7.66 8.51
N TRP A 69 -1.51 -8.15 7.27
CA TRP A 69 -0.73 -9.36 7.00
C TRP A 69 0.74 -9.17 7.31
N ASP A 70 1.33 -8.04 6.90
CA ASP A 70 2.72 -7.74 7.24
C ASP A 70 2.91 -7.58 8.75
N LYS A 71 1.93 -7.00 9.44
CA LYS A 71 1.92 -6.92 10.90
C LYS A 71 1.83 -8.31 11.55
N LEU A 72 0.99 -9.19 11.02
CA LEU A 72 0.78 -10.55 11.55
C LEU A 72 2.06 -11.40 11.41
N PHE A 73 2.74 -11.30 10.26
CA PHE A 73 3.94 -12.07 9.97
C PHE A 73 5.25 -11.35 10.33
N GLY A 74 5.17 -10.13 10.86
CA GLY A 74 6.33 -9.34 11.28
C GLY A 74 7.17 -8.80 10.13
N THR A 75 6.64 -8.74 8.91
CA THR A 75 7.35 -8.26 7.71
C THR A 75 7.28 -6.74 7.55
N ASP A 76 6.69 -6.01 8.49
CA ASP A 76 6.69 -4.54 8.55
C ASP A 76 7.68 -3.94 9.57
N VAL A 77 8.43 -4.77 10.30
CA VAL A 77 9.31 -4.33 11.41
C VAL A 77 10.40 -3.37 10.94
N GLN A 78 11.06 -3.70 9.83
CA GLN A 78 12.16 -2.88 9.29
C GLN A 78 11.65 -1.51 8.82
N TYR A 79 10.42 -1.44 8.30
CA TYR A 79 9.80 -0.18 7.94
C TYR A 79 9.52 0.69 9.16
N LYS A 80 8.97 0.13 10.24
CA LYS A 80 8.72 0.88 11.49
C LYS A 80 10.02 1.50 12.04
N GLN A 81 11.10 0.72 12.07
CA GLN A 81 12.43 1.21 12.49
C GLN A 81 12.95 2.32 11.57
N PHE A 82 12.73 2.19 10.26
CA PHE A 82 13.10 3.23 9.29
C PHE A 82 12.34 4.54 9.53
N ILE A 83 11.04 4.47 9.79
CA ILE A 83 10.20 5.65 10.09
C ILE A 83 10.63 6.31 11.39
N GLU A 84 10.85 5.54 12.45
CA GLU A 84 11.29 6.04 13.75
C GLU A 84 12.62 6.80 13.63
N LYS A 85 13.60 6.22 12.90
CA LYS A 85 14.87 6.90 12.63
C LYS A 85 14.67 8.22 11.87
N GLN A 86 13.81 8.24 10.84
CA GLN A 86 13.51 9.46 10.10
C GLN A 86 12.83 10.54 10.94
N GLN A 87 12.04 10.17 11.94
CA GLN A 87 11.42 11.12 12.86
C GLN A 87 12.47 11.74 13.79
N VAL A 88 13.31 10.90 14.41
CA VAL A 88 14.41 11.37 15.27
C VAL A 88 15.36 12.30 14.53
N ASP A 89 15.72 11.98 13.28
CA ASP A 89 16.63 12.81 12.48
C ASP A 89 16.00 14.16 12.05
N LYS A 90 14.67 14.28 12.04
CA LYS A 90 13.96 15.55 11.77
C LYS A 90 13.85 16.47 12.99
N GLU A 91 13.94 15.89 14.18
CA GLU A 91 13.81 16.59 15.46
C GLU A 91 15.15 17.11 16.01
N LYS A 92 16.26 16.70 15.40
CA LYS A 92 17.62 17.21 15.66
C LYS A 92 17.93 18.43 14.82
#